data_AF-A0A3B5MQV1-F1
#
_entry.id   AF-A0A3B5MQV1-F1
#
_cell.length_a   1.000
_cell.length_b   1.000
_cell.length_c   1.000
_cell.angle_alpha   90.00
_cell.angle_beta   90.00
_cell.angle_gamma   90.00
#
_symmetry.space_group_name_H-M   'P 1'
#
loop_
_entity.id
_entity.type
_entity.pdbx_description
1 polymer ?
#
loop_
_entity_poly.entity_id
_entity_poly.type
_entity_poly.pdbx_seq_one_letter_code
_entity_poly.pdbx_strand_id
1 'polypeptide(L)'
;MSAASSLVPARFLTLIAHLVIVITIFWSRENNVKACLPLNFTQEQYDTEDKKLLVGLGVTLGLFAIELTGFFSGVSMFNSSQSLLSLAAHCCASVSLSFFVFEKWECWTYWVIFACCSVVPAFVEILLFVAVVGLKKKPL
;
A
#
# COMPACT_ATOMS: atom_id res chain seq x y z
N MET A 1 -15.07 -17.26 18.94
CA MET A 1 -14.42 -15.94 18.72
C MET A 1 -15.29 -15.15 17.76
N SER A 2 -15.66 -13.92 18.08
CA SER A 2 -16.44 -13.09 17.15
C SER A 2 -15.52 -12.62 16.01
N ALA A 3 -16.03 -12.47 14.79
CA ALA A 3 -15.25 -11.99 13.64
C ALA A 3 -14.59 -10.61 13.89
N ALA A 4 -15.15 -9.80 14.79
CA ALA A 4 -14.57 -8.54 15.22
C ALA A 4 -13.25 -8.71 15.99
N SER A 5 -13.12 -9.77 16.81
CA SER A 5 -11.89 -10.02 17.58
C SER A 5 -10.70 -10.46 16.73
N SER A 6 -10.94 -10.98 15.52
CA SER A 6 -9.88 -11.36 14.56
C SER A 6 -9.47 -10.23 13.61
N LEU A 7 -10.17 -9.07 13.64
CA LEU A 7 -9.95 -8.01 12.64
C LEU A 7 -8.61 -7.29 12.82
N VAL A 8 -8.21 -7.06 14.08
CA VAL A 8 -6.92 -6.43 14.43
C VAL A 8 -5.73 -7.24 13.90
N PRO A 9 -5.58 -8.54 14.22
CA PRO A 9 -4.46 -9.33 13.70
C PRO A 9 -4.54 -9.53 12.17
N ALA A 10 -5.74 -9.64 11.59
CA ALA A 10 -5.89 -9.78 10.14
C ALA A 10 -5.42 -8.52 9.39
N ARG A 11 -5.80 -7.33 9.87
CA ARG A 11 -5.35 -6.05 9.31
C ARG A 11 -3.83 -5.94 9.39
N PHE A 12 -3.24 -6.25 10.55
CA PHE A 12 -1.79 -6.24 10.70
C PHE A 12 -1.10 -7.14 9.68
N LEU A 13 -1.52 -8.40 9.56
CA LEU A 13 -0.91 -9.36 8.65
C LEU A 13 -0.99 -8.91 7.19
N THR A 14 -2.14 -8.39 6.75
CA THR A 14 -2.30 -7.94 5.36
C THR A 14 -1.54 -6.66 5.07
N LEU A 15 -1.48 -5.73 6.01
CA LEU A 15 -0.64 -4.53 5.89
C LEU A 15 0.84 -4.90 5.76
N ILE A 16 1.34 -5.83 6.59
CA ILE A 16 2.72 -6.32 6.49
C ILE A 16 2.96 -7.10 5.19
N ALA A 17 2.00 -7.91 4.74
CA ALA A 17 2.11 -8.61 3.46
C ALA A 17 2.24 -7.63 2.27
N HIS A 18 1.43 -6.56 2.27
CA HIS A 18 1.53 -5.51 1.26
C HIS A 18 2.87 -4.75 1.37
N LEU A 19 3.35 -4.47 2.59
CA LEU A 19 4.68 -3.88 2.78
C LEU A 19 5.80 -4.76 2.20
N VAL A 20 5.78 -6.07 2.47
CA VAL A 20 6.81 -7.00 2.00
C VAL A 20 6.85 -7.10 0.48
N ILE A 21 5.70 -7.19 -0.20
CA ILE A 21 5.67 -7.23 -1.67
C ILE A 21 6.15 -5.90 -2.27
N VAL A 22 5.83 -4.76 -1.66
CA VAL A 22 6.33 -3.44 -2.11
C VAL A 22 7.85 -3.34 -1.96
N ILE A 23 8.43 -3.83 -0.85
CA ILE A 23 9.88 -3.90 -0.68
C ILE A 23 10.52 -4.84 -1.70
N THR A 24 9.86 -5.95 -2.01
CA THR A 24 10.33 -6.92 -3.01
C THR A 24 10.35 -6.30 -4.41
N ILE A 25 9.30 -5.56 -4.79
CA ILE A 25 9.26 -4.80 -6.04
C ILE A 25 10.35 -3.72 -6.04
N PHE A 26 10.57 -3.03 -4.92
CA PHE A 26 11.62 -2.02 -4.79
C PHE A 26 13.02 -2.59 -5.05
N TRP A 27 13.34 -3.76 -4.49
CA TRP A 27 14.61 -4.44 -4.75
C TRP A 27 14.71 -5.02 -6.16
N SER A 28 13.59 -5.41 -6.77
CA SER A 28 13.55 -5.98 -8.12
C SER A 28 13.14 -4.97 -9.20
N ARG A 29 13.18 -3.65 -8.92
CA ARG A 29 12.57 -2.63 -9.79
C ARG A 29 13.15 -2.62 -11.19
N GLU A 30 14.45 -2.83 -11.35
CA GLU A 30 15.11 -2.82 -12.67
C GLU A 30 14.53 -3.90 -13.58
N ASN A 31 14.25 -5.09 -13.02
CA ASN A 31 13.64 -6.18 -13.76
C ASN A 31 12.19 -5.89 -14.10
N ASN A 32 11.43 -5.28 -13.18
CA ASN A 32 10.05 -4.89 -13.41
C ASN A 32 9.94 -3.81 -14.50
N VAL A 33 10.77 -2.77 -14.44
CA VAL A 33 10.78 -1.68 -15.44
C VAL A 33 11.16 -2.22 -16.82
N LYS A 34 12.23 -3.02 -16.93
CA LYS A 34 12.63 -3.63 -18.21
C LYS A 34 11.55 -4.52 -18.80
N ALA A 35 10.80 -5.23 -17.96
CA ALA A 35 9.73 -6.11 -18.40
C ALA A 35 8.52 -5.36 -18.99
N CYS A 36 8.34 -4.09 -18.62
CA CYS A 36 7.26 -3.24 -19.12
C CYS A 36 7.63 -2.45 -20.38
N LEU A 37 8.91 -2.41 -20.74
CA LEU A 37 9.41 -1.64 -21.87
C LEU A 37 9.40 -2.46 -23.17
N PRO A 38 9.30 -1.81 -24.35
CA PRO A 38 9.44 -2.49 -25.63
C PRO A 38 10.84 -3.10 -25.80
N LEU A 39 10.97 -4.11 -26.66
CA LEU A 39 12.25 -4.79 -26.94
C LEU A 39 13.37 -3.80 -27.35
N ASN A 40 13.01 -2.73 -28.06
CA ASN A 40 13.90 -1.64 -28.42
C ASN A 40 13.49 -0.39 -27.64
N PHE A 41 14.07 -0.20 -26.47
CA PHE A 41 13.85 0.99 -25.65
C PHE A 41 15.06 1.92 -25.68
N THR A 42 14.81 3.21 -25.53
CA THR A 42 15.87 4.21 -25.31
C THR A 42 16.20 4.33 -23.82
N GLN A 43 17.41 4.76 -23.50
CA GLN A 43 17.80 4.98 -22.10
C GLN A 43 16.90 5.99 -21.39
N GLU A 44 16.45 7.03 -22.11
CA GLU A 44 15.55 8.06 -21.57
C GLU A 44 14.18 7.49 -21.17
N GLN A 45 13.64 6.56 -21.95
CA GLN A 45 12.39 5.86 -21.59
C GLN A 45 12.57 5.00 -20.33
N TYR A 46 13.68 4.28 -20.22
CA TYR A 46 14.00 3.50 -19.03
C TYR A 46 14.11 4.39 -17.79
N ASP A 47 14.90 5.46 -17.87
CA ASP A 47 15.12 6.37 -16.74
C ASP A 47 13.82 7.04 -16.28
N THR A 48 12.91 7.30 -17.22
CA THR A 48 11.60 7.89 -16.92
C THR A 48 10.71 6.92 -16.16
N GLU A 49 10.57 5.69 -16.63
CA GLU A 49 9.73 4.68 -15.98
C GLU A 49 10.31 4.20 -14.65
N ASP A 50 11.64 4.06 -14.54
CA ASP A 50 12.31 3.74 -13.27
C ASP A 50 12.07 4.84 -12.22
N LYS A 51 12.21 6.11 -12.59
CA LYS A 51 11.92 7.24 -11.68
C LYS A 51 10.47 7.24 -11.22
N LYS A 52 9.52 7.01 -12.14
CA LYS A 52 8.09 6.94 -11.78
C LYS A 52 7.83 5.83 -10.77
N LEU A 53 8.32 4.62 -11.03
CA LEU A 53 8.13 3.48 -10.14
C LEU A 53 8.83 3.70 -8.79
N LEU A 54 10.04 4.25 -8.78
CA LEU A 54 10.80 4.58 -7.58
C LEU A 54 10.04 5.58 -6.68
N VAL A 55 9.54 6.67 -7.27
CA VAL A 55 8.75 7.67 -6.54
C VAL A 55 7.47 7.05 -6.01
N GLY A 56 6.76 6.30 -6.84
CA GLY A 56 5.53 5.61 -6.45
C GLY A 56 5.74 4.67 -5.26
N LEU A 57 6.78 3.83 -5.30
CA LEU A 57 7.12 2.91 -4.19
C LEU A 57 7.55 3.67 -2.94
N GLY A 58 8.35 4.73 -3.09
CA GLY A 58 8.78 5.57 -1.97
C GLY A 58 7.62 6.23 -1.25
N VAL A 59 6.63 6.75 -2.00
CA VAL A 59 5.40 7.31 -1.42
C VAL A 59 4.60 6.21 -0.70
N THR A 60 4.44 5.03 -1.29
CA THR A 60 3.75 3.89 -0.64
C THR A 60 4.39 3.51 0.70
N LEU A 61 5.73 3.49 0.79
CA LEU A 61 6.44 3.26 2.05
C LEU A 61 6.12 4.33 3.10
N GLY A 62 6.03 5.60 2.70
CA GLY A 62 5.58 6.68 3.57
C GLY A 62 4.15 6.51 4.07
N LEU A 63 3.23 6.07 3.20
CA LEU A 63 1.84 5.79 3.57
C LEU A 63 1.74 4.62 4.56
N PHE A 64 2.54 3.56 4.39
CA PHE A 64 2.63 2.48 5.38
C PHE A 64 3.11 2.98 6.75
N ALA A 65 4.06 3.91 6.79
CA ALA A 65 4.52 4.47 8.05
C ALA A 65 3.39 5.20 8.79
N ILE A 66 2.51 5.90 8.06
CA ILE A 66 1.33 6.56 8.62
C ILE A 66 0.34 5.52 9.16
N GLU A 67 -0.01 4.50 8.37
CA GLU A 67 -0.94 3.44 8.80
C GLU A 67 -0.42 2.62 9.98
N LEU A 68 0.88 2.27 9.99
CA LEU A 68 1.49 1.58 11.12
C LEU A 68 1.51 2.46 12.37
N THR A 69 1.74 3.76 12.24
CA THR A 69 1.72 4.69 13.37
C THR A 69 0.31 4.82 13.95
N GLY A 70 -0.71 5.00 13.11
CA GLY A 70 -2.10 5.07 13.57
C GLY A 70 -2.61 3.73 14.13
N PHE A 71 -2.15 2.61 13.58
CA PHE A 71 -2.42 1.28 14.11
C PHE A 71 -1.75 1.07 15.48
N PHE A 72 -0.43 1.25 15.60
CA PHE A 72 0.29 1.00 16.85
C PHE A 72 0.02 2.02 17.96
N SER A 73 -0.39 3.24 17.62
CA SER A 73 -0.86 4.23 18.61
C SER A 73 -2.22 3.87 19.21
N GLY A 74 -2.93 2.88 18.65
CA GLY A 74 -4.26 2.47 19.08
C GLY A 74 -5.40 3.37 18.58
N VAL A 75 -5.09 4.40 17.79
CA VAL A 75 -6.08 5.35 17.27
C VAL A 75 -7.04 4.68 16.28
N SER A 76 -6.52 3.88 15.35
CA SER A 76 -7.34 3.19 14.34
C SER A 76 -7.52 1.70 14.61
N MET A 77 -6.75 1.13 15.55
CA MET A 77 -6.74 -0.31 15.84
C MET A 77 -8.14 -0.85 16.18
N PHE A 78 -8.93 -0.08 16.92
CA PHE A 78 -10.27 -0.48 17.37
C PHE A 78 -11.39 -0.01 16.43
N ASN A 79 -11.07 0.78 15.40
CA ASN A 79 -12.05 1.21 14.42
C ASN A 79 -12.34 0.07 13.42
N SER A 80 -13.53 -0.51 13.52
CA SER A 80 -13.90 -1.67 12.70
C SER A 80 -14.02 -1.35 11.21
N SER A 81 -14.53 -0.16 10.86
CA SER A 81 -14.69 0.26 9.46
C SER A 81 -13.35 0.46 8.77
N GLN A 82 -12.42 1.18 9.41
CA GLN A 82 -11.08 1.37 8.87
C GLN A 82 -10.30 0.06 8.84
N SER A 83 -10.46 -0.78 9.87
CA SER A 83 -9.77 -2.07 9.87
C SER A 83 -10.25 -2.99 8.76
N LEU A 84 -11.55 -2.97 8.42
CA LEU A 84 -12.08 -3.72 7.28
C LEU A 84 -11.64 -3.13 5.94
N LEU A 85 -11.65 -1.80 5.79
CA LEU A 85 -11.20 -1.11 4.58
C LEU A 85 -9.72 -1.38 4.30
N SER A 86 -8.86 -1.17 5.29
CA SER A 86 -7.42 -1.41 5.22
C SER A 86 -7.15 -2.90 4.94
N LEU A 87 -7.83 -3.83 5.64
CA LEU A 87 -7.72 -5.27 5.37
C LEU A 87 -8.04 -5.62 3.90
N ALA A 88 -9.17 -5.15 3.39
CA ALA A 88 -9.59 -5.43 2.01
C ALA A 88 -8.61 -4.82 1.01
N ALA A 89 -8.23 -3.55 1.19
CA ALA A 89 -7.33 -2.84 0.30
C ALA A 89 -5.93 -3.48 0.26
N HIS A 90 -5.31 -3.76 1.42
CA HIS A 90 -4.00 -4.40 1.44
C HIS A 90 -4.04 -5.84 0.94
N CYS A 91 -5.10 -6.60 1.20
CA CYS A 91 -5.28 -7.93 0.62
C CYS A 91 -5.35 -7.88 -0.91
N CYS A 92 -6.19 -7.00 -1.47
CA CYS A 92 -6.28 -6.79 -2.91
C CYS A 92 -4.94 -6.37 -3.51
N ALA A 93 -4.22 -5.44 -2.87
CA ALA A 93 -2.90 -5.05 -3.32
C ALA A 93 -1.89 -6.19 -3.27
N SER A 94 -1.84 -6.98 -2.20
CA SER A 94 -0.94 -8.13 -2.10
C SER A 94 -1.15 -9.12 -3.24
N VAL A 95 -2.41 -9.41 -3.58
CA VAL A 95 -2.74 -10.28 -4.71
C VAL A 95 -2.36 -9.62 -6.04
N SER A 96 -2.84 -8.41 -6.31
CA SER A 96 -2.59 -7.71 -7.58
C SER A 96 -1.10 -7.41 -7.82
N LEU A 97 -0.34 -7.03 -6.79
CA LEU A 97 1.10 -6.79 -6.90
C LEU A 97 1.88 -8.10 -7.09
N SER A 98 1.39 -9.22 -6.57
CA SER A 98 1.98 -10.53 -6.87
C SER A 98 1.82 -10.84 -8.37
N PHE A 99 0.62 -10.63 -8.95
CA PHE A 99 0.42 -10.75 -10.39
C PHE A 99 1.27 -9.75 -11.18
N PHE A 100 1.37 -8.50 -10.72
CA PHE A 100 2.22 -7.49 -11.35
C PHE A 100 3.67 -7.99 -11.50
N VAL A 101 4.23 -8.63 -10.47
CA VAL A 101 5.60 -9.18 -10.49
C VAL A 101 5.70 -10.43 -11.38
N PHE A 102 4.78 -11.39 -11.25
CA PHE A 102 4.89 -12.66 -11.97
C PHE A 102 4.55 -12.54 -13.46
N GLU A 103 3.48 -11.81 -13.78
CA GLU A 103 2.95 -11.66 -15.14
C GLU A 103 3.51 -10.43 -15.85
N LYS A 104 4.45 -9.69 -15.24
CA LYS A 104 5.15 -8.55 -15.85
C LYS A 104 4.18 -7.52 -16.41
N TRP A 105 3.20 -7.12 -15.59
CA TRP A 105 2.17 -6.17 -16.01
C TRP A 105 2.75 -4.81 -16.36
N GLU A 106 2.07 -4.07 -17.23
CA GLU A 106 2.51 -2.76 -17.71
C GLU A 106 2.75 -1.75 -16.57
N CYS A 107 3.71 -0.83 -16.76
CA CYS A 107 4.15 0.16 -15.76
C CYS A 107 2.99 0.97 -15.13
N TRP A 108 1.95 1.28 -15.90
CA TRP A 108 0.83 2.09 -15.41
C TRP A 108 -0.04 1.33 -14.40
N THR A 109 -0.03 0.01 -14.42
CA THR A 109 -0.88 -0.83 -13.55
C THR A 109 -0.55 -0.64 -12.08
N TYR A 110 0.73 -0.40 -11.77
CA TYR A 110 1.17 -0.05 -10.42
C TYR A 110 0.42 1.17 -9.87
N TRP A 111 0.23 2.21 -10.69
CA TRP A 111 -0.41 3.46 -10.27
C TRP A 111 -1.89 3.28 -9.92
N VAL A 112 -2.59 2.37 -10.60
CA VAL A 112 -3.98 2.03 -10.28
C VAL A 112 -4.05 1.31 -8.95
N ILE A 113 -3.18 0.31 -8.73
CA ILE A 113 -3.13 -0.43 -7.47
C ILE A 113 -2.77 0.52 -6.31
N PHE A 114 -1.78 1.37 -6.50
CA PHE A 114 -1.37 2.40 -5.53
C PHE A 114 -2.54 3.34 -5.16
N ALA A 115 -3.24 3.90 -6.16
CA ALA A 115 -4.34 4.82 -5.91
C ALA A 115 -5.48 4.16 -5.13
N CYS A 116 -5.90 2.96 -5.52
CA CYS A 116 -7.01 2.28 -4.88
C CYS A 116 -6.65 1.68 -3.51
N CYS A 117 -5.45 1.10 -3.39
CA CYS A 117 -5.12 0.21 -2.27
C CYS A 117 -4.10 0.77 -1.28
N SER A 118 -3.46 1.90 -1.59
CA SER A 118 -2.51 2.57 -0.68
C SER A 118 -3.00 3.96 -0.29
N VAL A 119 -3.48 4.76 -1.26
CA VAL A 119 -3.93 6.14 -0.98
C VAL A 119 -5.23 6.16 -0.17
N VAL A 120 -6.22 5.33 -0.53
CA VAL A 120 -7.53 5.33 0.15
C VAL A 120 -7.42 4.93 1.64
N PRO A 121 -6.76 3.81 2.01
CA PRO A 121 -6.64 3.44 3.43
C PRO A 121 -5.83 4.46 4.23
N ALA A 122 -4.73 4.96 3.69
CA ALA A 122 -3.89 5.95 4.36
C ALA A 122 -4.59 7.30 4.52
N PHE A 123 -5.40 7.73 3.55
CA PHE A 123 -6.20 8.94 3.67
C PHE A 123 -7.21 8.85 4.82
N VAL A 124 -7.93 7.73 4.92
CA VAL A 124 -8.86 7.49 6.04
C VAL A 124 -8.11 7.44 7.37
N GLU A 125 -6.92 6.85 7.41
CA GLU A 125 -6.06 6.84 8.59
C GLU A 125 -5.70 8.25 9.06
N ILE A 126 -5.29 9.13 8.14
CA ILE A 126 -4.95 10.53 8.45
C ILE A 126 -6.17 11.26 9.02
N LEU A 127 -7.35 11.09 8.42
CA LEU A 127 -8.58 11.70 8.92
C LEU A 127 -8.91 11.24 10.34
N LEU A 128 -8.76 9.95 10.64
CA LEU A 128 -8.96 9.41 11.98
C LEU A 128 -7.93 9.95 12.96
N PHE A 129 -6.66 10.02 12.56
CA PHE A 129 -5.59 10.56 13.39
C PHE A 129 -5.85 12.03 13.75
N VAL A 130 -6.22 12.86 12.78
CA VAL A 130 -6.60 14.27 13.01
C VAL A 130 -7.85 14.37 13.89
N ALA A 131 -8.85 13.51 13.68
CA ALA A 131 -10.07 13.52 14.48
C ALA A 131 -9.83 13.16 15.96
N VAL A 132 -9.00 12.15 16.23
CA VAL A 132 -8.74 11.68 17.59
C VAL A 132 -7.71 12.55 18.30
N VAL A 133 -6.59 12.87 17.65
CA VAL A 133 -5.49 13.62 18.28
C VAL A 133 -5.74 15.12 18.23
N GLY A 134 -6.14 15.64 17.06
CA GLY A 134 -6.34 17.08 16.85
C GLY A 134 -7.66 17.58 17.43
N LEU A 135 -8.77 16.88 17.15
CA LEU A 135 -10.11 17.30 17.61
C LEU A 135 -10.55 16.64 18.93
N LYS A 136 -9.69 15.80 19.54
CA LYS A 136 -9.97 15.07 20.79
C LYS A 136 -11.28 14.26 20.76
N LYS A 137 -11.72 13.80 19.58
CA LYS A 137 -12.88 12.91 19.48
C LYS A 137 -12.52 11.54 20.06
N LYS A 138 -13.50 10.86 20.66
CA LYS A 138 -13.30 9.48 21.10
C LYS A 138 -12.97 8.61 19.88
N PRO A 139 -11.98 7.71 19.98
CA PRO A 139 -11.77 6.69 18.97
C PRO A 139 -13.03 5.82 18.93
N LEU A 140 -13.72 5.83 17.79
CA LEU A 140 -14.90 5.01 17.51
C LEU A 140 -14.46 3.63 17.03
#